data_AF-A0A2A4NY46-F1
#
_entry.id   AF-A0A2A4NY46-F1
#
_cell.length_a   1.000
_cell.length_b   1.000
_cell.length_c   1.000
_cell.angle_alpha   90.00
_cell.angle_beta   90.00
_cell.angle_gamma   90.00
#
_symmetry.space_group_name_H-M   'P 1'
#
loop_
_entity.id
_entity.type
_entity.pdbx_description
1 polymer ?
#
loop_
_entity_poly.entity_id
_entity_poly.type
_entity_poly.pdbx_seq_one_letter_code
_entity_poly.pdbx_strand_id
1 'polypeptide(L)'
;MKYSLENIPVKKLKHLEKAISLGAKFVVFNYRIGLGAVSLLKCSPAIFIANSTEISTFRKKYDVLNFVLGPWFFLKGPFLTYDAYKINQRGGIDVTKDIMSNLTQESLDKNEVEIKAIHSIFTKVSLRDKKDIIKALKKIAINTVPLKKIHTALFVNVAPGYEPHFVIGITLYNDKNLDISHVKKCLNTVFYKHVQFEIIDLKHAGEYGEKLIEQGNCIYG
;
A
#
# COMPACT_ATOMS: atom_id res chain seq x y z
N MET A 1 -5.86 -6.23 11.65
CA MET A 1 -6.93 -6.17 10.60
C MET A 1 -7.43 -7.57 10.36
N LYS A 2 -8.73 -7.82 10.16
CA LYS A 2 -9.28 -9.17 9.95
C LYS A 2 -9.79 -9.34 8.53
N TYR A 3 -9.35 -10.40 7.84
CA TYR A 3 -9.89 -10.80 6.54
C TYR A 3 -10.72 -12.07 6.68
N SER A 4 -11.90 -12.06 6.07
CA SER A 4 -12.60 -13.30 5.70
C SER A 4 -11.94 -13.86 4.43
N LEU A 5 -11.79 -15.18 4.34
CA LEU A 5 -11.15 -15.87 3.23
C LEU A 5 -12.22 -16.56 2.36
N GLU A 6 -12.12 -16.39 1.04
CA GLU A 6 -13.05 -16.99 0.07
C GLU A 6 -12.31 -17.73 -1.06
N ASN A 7 -13.05 -18.59 -1.76
CA ASN A 7 -12.59 -19.34 -2.93
C ASN A 7 -11.37 -20.26 -2.69
N ILE A 8 -11.22 -20.78 -1.47
CA ILE A 8 -10.13 -21.70 -1.13
C ILE A 8 -10.51 -23.13 -1.55
N PRO A 9 -9.77 -23.77 -2.47
CA PRO A 9 -10.12 -25.10 -2.97
C PRO A 9 -9.80 -26.21 -1.97
N VAL A 10 -8.75 -26.05 -1.15
CA VAL A 10 -8.29 -27.07 -0.19
C VAL A 10 -7.87 -26.40 1.11
N LYS A 11 -8.46 -26.83 2.24
CA LYS A 11 -8.16 -26.35 3.59
C LYS A 11 -6.92 -27.02 4.20
N LYS A 12 -5.81 -27.04 3.46
CA LYS A 12 -4.52 -27.50 3.99
C LYS A 12 -3.45 -26.46 3.69
N LEU A 13 -2.79 -25.97 4.72
CA LEU A 13 -1.79 -24.90 4.60
C LEU A 13 -0.70 -25.22 3.57
N LYS A 14 -0.12 -26.44 3.63
CA LYS A 14 0.90 -26.90 2.67
C LYS A 14 0.46 -26.87 1.21
N HIS A 15 -0.83 -27.14 0.94
CA HIS A 15 -1.37 -27.09 -0.42
C HIS A 15 -1.52 -25.65 -0.90
N LEU A 16 -1.93 -24.74 -0.01
CA LEU A 16 -2.00 -23.31 -0.27
C LEU A 16 -0.62 -22.71 -0.55
N GLU A 17 0.38 -23.03 0.27
CA GLU A 17 1.77 -22.61 0.05
C GLU A 17 2.29 -23.06 -1.32
N LYS A 18 2.05 -24.34 -1.66
CA LYS A 18 2.41 -24.87 -2.97
C LYS A 18 1.69 -24.14 -4.10
N ALA A 19 0.39 -23.90 -3.98
CA ALA A 19 -0.37 -23.21 -5.01
C ALA A 19 0.13 -21.76 -5.20
N ILE A 20 0.48 -21.07 -4.11
CA ILE A 20 1.04 -19.72 -4.15
C ILE A 20 2.43 -19.72 -4.79
N SER A 21 3.26 -20.72 -4.51
CA SER A 21 4.56 -20.88 -5.19
C SER A 21 4.42 -21.09 -6.71
N LEU A 22 3.27 -21.59 -7.15
CA LEU A 22 2.91 -21.76 -8.57
C LEU A 22 2.23 -20.53 -9.18
N GLY A 23 2.10 -19.42 -8.42
CA GLY A 23 1.55 -18.15 -8.91
C GLY A 23 0.11 -17.84 -8.47
N ALA A 24 -0.50 -18.68 -7.63
CA ALA A 24 -1.77 -18.32 -7.00
C ALA A 24 -1.59 -17.17 -6.00
N LYS A 25 -2.65 -16.41 -5.74
CA LYS A 25 -2.59 -15.22 -4.88
C LYS A 25 -3.91 -14.95 -4.16
N PHE A 26 -3.85 -14.26 -3.03
CA PHE A 26 -5.01 -13.69 -2.39
C PHE A 26 -5.21 -12.23 -2.83
N VAL A 27 -6.41 -11.92 -3.30
CA VAL A 27 -6.76 -10.61 -3.81
C VAL A 27 -7.99 -10.07 -3.10
N VAL A 28 -7.93 -8.78 -2.77
CA VAL A 28 -9.05 -8.01 -2.23
C VAL A 28 -9.48 -6.97 -3.26
N PHE A 29 -10.79 -6.86 -3.47
CA PHE A 29 -11.41 -5.86 -4.33
C PHE A 29 -12.08 -4.79 -3.48
N ASN A 30 -12.03 -3.55 -3.94
CA ASN A 30 -12.67 -2.44 -3.27
C ASN A 30 -14.06 -2.22 -3.83
N TYR A 31 -15.01 -1.94 -2.96
CA TYR A 31 -16.33 -1.48 -3.36
C TYR A 31 -16.84 -0.37 -2.45
N ARG A 32 -17.67 0.51 -2.99
CA ARG A 32 -18.28 1.62 -2.24
C ARG A 32 -19.77 1.42 -2.07
N ILE A 33 -20.25 1.85 -0.92
CA ILE A 33 -21.67 1.96 -0.61
C ILE A 33 -21.96 3.43 -0.30
N GLY A 34 -22.68 4.11 -1.19
CA GLY A 34 -23.26 5.42 -0.94
C GLY A 34 -24.56 5.28 -0.17
N LEU A 35 -24.72 6.04 0.90
CA LEU A 35 -25.94 6.10 1.72
C LEU A 35 -26.41 7.56 1.80
N GLY A 36 -26.65 8.19 0.65
CA GLY A 36 -27.07 9.58 0.54
C GLY A 36 -25.96 10.57 0.93
N ALA A 37 -25.82 10.83 2.23
CA ALA A 37 -24.89 11.80 2.81
C ALA A 37 -23.53 11.22 3.21
N VAL A 38 -23.36 9.90 3.17
CA VAL A 38 -22.08 9.22 3.48
C VAL A 38 -21.68 8.24 2.39
N SER A 39 -20.38 8.02 2.22
CA SER A 39 -19.82 7.00 1.33
C SER A 39 -18.87 6.11 2.12
N LEU A 40 -19.20 4.82 2.21
CA LEU A 40 -18.40 3.83 2.90
C LEU A 40 -17.54 3.07 1.90
N LEU A 41 -16.21 3.13 2.06
CA LEU A 41 -15.29 2.23 1.38
C LEU A 41 -15.27 0.88 2.10
N LYS A 42 -15.49 -0.19 1.35
CA LYS A 42 -15.45 -1.57 1.84
C LYS A 42 -14.49 -2.37 0.99
N CYS A 43 -13.93 -3.39 1.62
CA CYS A 43 -13.09 -4.39 0.99
C CYS A 43 -13.87 -5.69 0.88
N SER A 44 -13.72 -6.41 -0.22
CA SER A 44 -14.16 -7.79 -0.31
C SER A 44 -13.44 -8.65 0.73
N PRO A 45 -13.94 -9.87 0.98
CA PRO A 45 -13.12 -10.95 1.51
C PRO A 45 -11.83 -11.10 0.69
N ALA A 46 -10.80 -11.67 1.29
CA ALA A 46 -9.60 -12.04 0.56
C ALA A 46 -9.89 -13.30 -0.25
N ILE A 47 -9.95 -13.13 -1.57
CA ILE A 47 -10.34 -14.17 -2.50
C ILE A 47 -9.06 -14.87 -2.97
N PHE A 48 -8.99 -16.18 -2.77
CA PHE A 48 -7.94 -16.99 -3.35
C PHE A 48 -8.17 -17.10 -4.86
N ILE A 49 -7.16 -16.73 -5.64
CA ILE A 49 -7.18 -16.74 -7.09
C ILE A 49 -6.13 -17.74 -7.56
N ALA A 50 -6.60 -18.88 -8.07
CA ALA A 50 -5.73 -19.96 -8.52
C ALA A 50 -5.11 -19.66 -9.89
N ASN A 51 -5.87 -19.02 -10.78
CA ASN A 51 -5.43 -18.64 -12.13
C ASN A 51 -5.72 -17.15 -12.41
N SER A 52 -4.99 -16.58 -13.36
CA SER A 52 -5.19 -15.17 -13.75
C SER A 52 -6.51 -14.90 -14.46
N THR A 53 -7.22 -15.93 -14.94
CA THR A 53 -8.49 -15.77 -15.67
C THR A 53 -9.67 -15.53 -14.72
N GLU A 54 -9.66 -16.16 -13.54
CA GLU A 54 -10.65 -15.99 -12.46
C GLU A 54 -10.72 -14.56 -11.93
N ILE A 55 -9.60 -13.82 -11.98
CA ILE A 55 -9.53 -12.43 -11.52
C ILE A 55 -10.58 -11.55 -12.20
N SER A 56 -10.86 -11.82 -13.49
CA SER A 56 -11.80 -11.04 -14.27
C SER A 56 -13.24 -11.26 -13.82
N THR A 57 -13.59 -12.47 -13.38
CA THR A 57 -14.90 -12.84 -12.86
C THR A 57 -15.18 -12.14 -11.54
N PHE A 58 -14.24 -12.23 -10.60
CA PHE A 58 -14.39 -11.56 -9.30
C PHE A 58 -14.36 -10.04 -9.44
N ARG A 59 -13.48 -9.50 -10.30
CA ARG A 59 -13.45 -8.06 -10.61
C ARG A 59 -14.82 -7.58 -11.08
N LYS A 60 -15.43 -8.26 -12.07
CA LYS A 60 -16.77 -7.89 -12.60
C LYS A 60 -17.83 -7.87 -11.49
N LYS A 61 -17.82 -8.84 -10.56
CA LYS A 61 -18.73 -8.87 -9.41
C LYS A 61 -18.65 -7.58 -8.58
N TYR A 62 -17.43 -7.15 -8.21
CA TYR A 62 -17.25 -5.96 -7.37
C TYR A 62 -17.38 -4.64 -8.14
N ASP A 63 -17.13 -4.64 -9.45
CA ASP A 63 -17.40 -3.49 -10.31
C ASP A 63 -18.91 -3.23 -10.45
N VAL A 64 -19.72 -4.29 -10.57
CA VAL A 64 -21.19 -4.19 -10.55
C VAL A 64 -21.66 -3.64 -9.20
N LEU A 65 -21.10 -4.11 -8.08
CA LEU A 65 -21.40 -3.56 -6.75
C LEU A 65 -21.05 -2.07 -6.66
N ASN A 66 -19.89 -1.66 -7.17
CA ASN A 66 -19.51 -0.25 -7.25
C ASN A 66 -20.51 0.57 -8.07
N PHE A 67 -20.94 0.07 -9.23
CA PHE A 67 -21.88 0.78 -10.08
C PHE A 67 -23.28 0.88 -9.45
N VAL A 68 -23.75 -0.17 -8.80
CA VAL A 68 -25.07 -0.21 -8.19
C VAL A 68 -25.11 0.52 -6.86
N LEU A 69 -24.09 0.42 -6.01
CA LEU A 69 -24.12 0.95 -4.63
C LEU A 69 -23.32 2.25 -4.46
N GLY A 70 -22.32 2.52 -5.30
CA GLY A 70 -21.43 3.68 -5.17
C GLY A 70 -22.06 5.04 -5.48
N PRO A 71 -22.86 5.20 -6.57
CA PRO A 71 -23.40 6.49 -6.99
C PRO A 71 -24.44 7.11 -6.06
N TRP A 72 -24.98 6.36 -5.09
CA TRP A 72 -25.98 6.86 -4.14
C TRP A 72 -25.45 7.88 -3.12
N PHE A 73 -24.21 8.35 -3.27
CA PHE A 73 -23.65 9.47 -2.52
C PHE A 73 -23.75 10.78 -3.33
N PHE A 74 -24.68 11.66 -2.95
CA PHE A 74 -25.10 12.80 -3.79
C PHE A 74 -24.05 13.90 -3.96
N LEU A 75 -23.06 13.99 -3.06
CA LEU A 75 -22.06 15.07 -3.06
C LEU A 75 -20.86 14.81 -3.99
N LYS A 76 -20.26 13.61 -3.94
CA LYS A 76 -19.07 13.22 -4.75
C LYS A 76 -19.04 11.73 -5.14
N GLY A 77 -20.20 11.05 -5.11
CA GLY A 77 -20.30 9.58 -5.29
C GLY A 77 -19.60 9.04 -6.53
N PRO A 78 -19.82 9.63 -7.72
CA PRO A 78 -19.22 9.13 -8.96
C PRO A 78 -17.68 9.16 -8.95
N PHE A 79 -17.05 10.23 -8.44
CA PHE A 79 -15.59 10.36 -8.40
C PHE A 79 -14.95 9.34 -7.44
N LEU A 80 -15.51 9.22 -6.24
CA LEU A 80 -15.02 8.29 -5.22
C LEU A 80 -15.20 6.82 -5.63
N THR A 81 -16.27 6.52 -6.37
CA THR A 81 -16.54 5.20 -6.94
C THR A 81 -15.56 4.87 -8.07
N TYR A 82 -15.17 5.86 -8.87
CA TYR A 82 -14.18 5.71 -9.93
C TYR A 82 -12.80 5.29 -9.40
N ASP A 83 -12.37 5.81 -8.24
CA ASP A 83 -11.10 5.40 -7.62
C ASP A 83 -11.10 3.92 -7.21
N ALA A 84 -12.21 3.44 -6.61
CA ALA A 84 -12.36 2.02 -6.25
C ALA A 84 -12.37 1.13 -7.50
N TYR A 85 -13.09 1.56 -8.54
CA TYR A 85 -13.12 0.89 -9.84
C TYR A 85 -11.72 0.80 -10.46
N LYS A 86 -10.94 1.89 -10.44
CA LYS A 86 -9.57 1.93 -11.00
C LYS A 86 -8.62 0.96 -10.30
N ILE A 87 -8.75 0.78 -8.99
CA ILE A 87 -7.98 -0.22 -8.23
C ILE A 87 -8.36 -1.63 -8.69
N ASN A 88 -9.66 -1.93 -8.82
CA ASN A 88 -10.13 -3.23 -9.28
C ASN A 88 -9.69 -3.54 -10.73
N GLN A 89 -9.67 -2.53 -11.62
CA GLN A 89 -9.19 -2.70 -12.99
C GLN A 89 -7.71 -3.09 -13.08
N ARG A 90 -6.91 -2.76 -12.06
CA ARG A 90 -5.50 -3.19 -11.95
C ARG A 90 -5.34 -4.61 -11.41
N GLY A 91 -6.44 -5.33 -11.19
CA GLY A 91 -6.46 -6.69 -10.66
C GLY A 91 -6.67 -6.76 -9.14
N GLY A 92 -7.13 -5.68 -8.51
CA GLY A 92 -7.34 -5.62 -7.06
C GLY A 92 -6.04 -5.44 -6.27
N ILE A 93 -6.14 -5.57 -4.95
CA ILE A 93 -5.02 -5.45 -4.01
C ILE A 93 -4.53 -6.86 -3.69
N ASP A 94 -3.27 -7.14 -4.01
CA ASP A 94 -2.61 -8.39 -3.63
C ASP A 94 -2.26 -8.34 -2.13
N VAL A 95 -2.86 -9.24 -1.35
CA VAL A 95 -2.67 -9.35 0.10
C VAL A 95 -2.05 -10.70 0.49
N THR A 96 -1.48 -11.42 -0.50
CA THR A 96 -0.97 -12.79 -0.32
C THR A 96 0.07 -12.88 0.77
N LYS A 97 1.07 -11.98 0.77
CA LYS A 97 2.15 -11.98 1.75
C LYS A 97 1.64 -11.73 3.18
N ASP A 98 0.70 -10.80 3.34
CA ASP A 98 0.15 -10.46 4.64
C ASP A 98 -0.70 -11.61 5.18
N ILE A 99 -1.50 -12.26 4.33
CA ILE A 99 -2.28 -13.44 4.72
C ILE A 99 -1.36 -14.60 5.07
N MET A 100 -0.44 -14.98 4.19
CA MET A 100 0.40 -16.17 4.40
C MET A 100 1.31 -16.05 5.62
N SER A 101 1.76 -14.85 5.97
CA SER A 101 2.58 -14.64 7.18
C SER A 101 1.79 -14.75 8.49
N ASN A 102 0.46 -14.61 8.43
CA ASN A 102 -0.42 -14.69 9.61
C ASN A 102 -1.36 -15.91 9.57
N LEU A 103 -1.38 -16.67 8.49
CA LEU A 103 -2.30 -17.78 8.28
C LEU A 103 -1.85 -19.00 9.09
N THR A 104 -2.72 -19.45 9.99
CA THR A 104 -2.57 -20.73 10.69
C THR A 104 -3.58 -21.75 10.14
N GLN A 105 -3.37 -23.04 10.42
CA GLN A 105 -4.36 -24.06 10.06
C GLN A 105 -5.72 -23.79 10.72
N GLU A 106 -5.74 -23.31 11.98
CA GLU A 106 -6.97 -22.94 12.68
C GLU A 106 -7.69 -21.75 12.00
N SER A 107 -6.95 -20.71 11.61
CA SER A 107 -7.47 -19.57 10.85
C SER A 107 -8.07 -19.99 9.50
N LEU A 108 -7.38 -20.90 8.81
CA LEU A 108 -7.82 -21.47 7.55
C LEU A 108 -9.12 -22.27 7.70
N ASP A 109 -9.24 -23.07 8.76
CA ASP A 109 -10.44 -23.86 9.02
C ASP A 109 -11.65 -22.96 9.27
N LYS A 110 -11.44 -21.84 9.97
CA LYS A 110 -12.44 -20.79 10.24
C LYS A 110 -12.72 -19.86 9.05
N ASN A 111 -11.98 -19.98 7.94
CA ASN A 111 -12.01 -19.05 6.81
C ASN A 111 -11.77 -17.58 7.22
N GLU A 112 -10.96 -17.34 8.26
CA GLU A 112 -10.70 -16.01 8.77
C GLU A 112 -9.25 -15.89 9.22
N VAL A 113 -8.57 -14.84 8.78
CA VAL A 113 -7.21 -14.53 9.20
C VAL A 113 -7.16 -13.17 9.86
N GLU A 114 -6.61 -13.13 11.07
CA GLU A 114 -6.29 -11.90 11.77
C GLU A 114 -4.85 -11.53 11.44
N ILE A 115 -4.69 -10.42 10.72
CA ILE A 115 -3.39 -9.82 10.44
C ILE A 115 -2.93 -9.13 11.72
N LYS A 116 -2.03 -9.81 12.43
CA LYS A 116 -1.34 -9.32 13.63
C LYS A 116 -0.02 -8.64 13.28
N ALA A 117 0.66 -9.11 12.24
CA ALA A 117 1.84 -8.49 11.66
C ALA A 117 1.55 -8.05 10.21
N ILE A 118 1.51 -6.73 9.96
CA ILE A 118 1.44 -6.19 8.60
C ILE A 118 2.86 -6.24 8.04
N HIS A 119 3.11 -7.12 7.07
CA HIS A 119 4.44 -7.23 6.47
C HIS A 119 4.67 -6.09 5.47
N SER A 120 3.60 -5.63 4.81
CA SER A 120 3.59 -4.51 3.85
C SER A 120 3.20 -3.19 4.53
N ILE A 121 4.15 -2.58 5.25
CA ILE A 121 3.91 -1.28 5.92
C ILE A 121 4.03 -0.08 4.96
N PHE A 122 4.62 -0.30 3.78
CA PHE A 122 4.85 0.71 2.76
C PHE A 122 4.19 0.35 1.42
N THR A 123 3.75 1.38 0.69
CA THR A 123 3.39 1.28 -0.73
C THR A 123 4.25 2.24 -1.56
N LYS A 124 4.41 1.92 -2.85
CA LYS A 124 5.18 2.77 -3.78
C LYS A 124 4.48 4.12 -3.97
N VAL A 125 5.27 5.18 -4.03
CA VAL A 125 4.75 6.52 -4.33
C VAL A 125 4.27 6.58 -5.78
N SER A 126 3.30 7.45 -6.08
CA SER A 126 2.83 7.63 -7.46
C SER A 126 3.95 8.19 -8.35
N LEU A 127 3.85 7.99 -9.68
CA LEU A 127 4.85 8.52 -10.62
C LEU A 127 4.95 10.05 -10.59
N ARG A 128 3.85 10.76 -10.27
CA ARG A 128 3.85 12.22 -10.12
C ARG A 128 4.60 12.61 -8.85
N ASP A 129 4.21 12.04 -7.71
CA ASP A 129 4.84 12.34 -6.42
C ASP A 129 6.33 12.01 -6.44
N LYS A 130 6.71 10.89 -7.09
CA LYS A 130 8.11 10.54 -7.29
C LYS A 130 8.89 11.65 -8.01
N LYS A 131 8.33 12.21 -9.09
CA LYS A 131 8.97 13.31 -9.85
C LYS A 131 9.10 14.56 -8.99
N ASP A 132 8.08 14.88 -8.21
CA ASP A 132 8.06 16.06 -7.35
C ASP A 132 9.04 15.92 -6.18
N ILE A 133 9.15 14.72 -5.59
CA ILE A 133 10.18 14.40 -4.59
C ILE A 133 11.57 14.53 -5.19
N ILE A 134 11.83 13.96 -6.38
CA ILE A 134 13.11 14.12 -7.08
C ILE A 134 13.43 15.61 -7.31
N LYS A 135 12.46 16.38 -7.78
CA LYS A 135 12.62 17.82 -8.03
C LYS A 135 12.96 18.60 -6.76
N ALA A 136 12.35 18.24 -5.63
CA ALA A 136 12.64 18.84 -4.34
C ALA A 136 14.05 18.48 -3.84
N LEU A 137 14.42 17.20 -3.90
CA LEU A 137 15.69 16.70 -3.38
C LEU A 137 16.89 17.17 -4.22
N LYS A 138 16.71 17.42 -5.52
CA LYS A 138 17.74 18.05 -6.38
C LYS A 138 18.17 19.45 -5.91
N LYS A 139 17.37 20.12 -5.08
CA LYS A 139 17.72 21.45 -4.53
C LYS A 139 18.61 21.36 -3.29
N ILE A 140 18.85 20.15 -2.78
CA ILE A 140 19.74 19.94 -1.65
C ILE A 140 21.16 20.13 -2.15
N ALA A 141 21.89 21.06 -1.53
CA ALA A 141 23.30 21.23 -1.83
C ALA A 141 24.10 20.01 -1.32
N ILE A 142 24.94 19.44 -2.18
CA ILE A 142 25.78 18.26 -1.87
C ILE A 142 26.65 18.51 -0.63
N ASN A 143 27.09 19.75 -0.42
CA ASN A 143 27.90 20.16 0.72
C ASN A 143 27.13 20.14 2.05
N THR A 144 25.80 20.27 2.01
CA THR A 144 24.93 20.29 3.19
C THR A 144 24.45 18.88 3.54
N VAL A 145 23.97 18.13 2.56
CA VAL A 145 23.54 16.74 2.74
C VAL A 145 24.04 15.91 1.55
N PRO A 146 25.12 15.13 1.70
CA PRO A 146 25.72 14.39 0.60
C PRO A 146 24.94 13.09 0.36
N LEU A 147 23.84 13.20 -0.38
CA LEU A 147 22.91 12.12 -0.70
C LEU A 147 23.59 11.04 -1.55
N LYS A 148 23.68 9.80 -1.05
CA LYS A 148 24.17 8.64 -1.80
C LYS A 148 23.04 7.82 -2.41
N LYS A 149 22.02 7.53 -1.62
CA LYS A 149 20.87 6.71 -2.05
C LYS A 149 19.62 7.16 -1.32
N ILE A 150 18.50 7.16 -2.02
CA ILE A 150 17.23 7.62 -1.47
C ILE A 150 16.17 6.57 -1.78
N HIS A 151 15.38 6.20 -0.77
CA HIS A 151 14.19 5.37 -0.94
C HIS A 151 12.97 6.14 -0.50
N THR A 152 11.90 6.07 -1.28
CA THR A 152 10.65 6.77 -0.97
C THR A 152 9.48 5.82 -0.98
N ALA A 153 8.58 5.97 -0.02
CA ALA A 153 7.33 5.22 0.04
C ALA A 153 6.22 6.04 0.69
N LEU A 154 5.00 5.54 0.59
CA LEU A 154 3.88 5.95 1.41
C LEU A 154 3.72 4.91 2.53
N PHE A 155 3.75 5.36 3.78
CA PHE A 155 3.43 4.51 4.92
C PHE A 155 1.92 4.35 5.01
N VAL A 156 1.44 3.13 4.88
CA VAL A 156 -0.01 2.81 4.79
C VAL A 156 -0.54 2.13 6.04
N ASN A 157 0.34 1.70 6.95
CA ASN A 157 -0.04 1.07 8.21
C ASN A 157 -0.38 2.12 9.30
N VAL A 158 -1.30 3.02 8.99
CA VAL A 158 -1.77 4.07 9.90
C VAL A 158 -3.05 3.65 10.61
N ALA A 159 -3.25 4.15 11.84
CA ALA A 159 -4.45 3.86 12.61
C ALA A 159 -5.72 4.40 11.89
N PRO A 160 -6.91 3.83 12.16
CA PRO A 160 -8.15 4.31 11.56
C PRO A 160 -8.35 5.82 11.80
N GLY A 161 -8.60 6.58 10.73
CA GLY A 161 -8.78 8.04 10.78
C GLY A 161 -7.52 8.87 10.53
N TYR A 162 -6.35 8.23 10.40
CA TYR A 162 -5.11 8.90 10.02
C TYR A 162 -4.82 8.71 8.53
N GLU A 163 -4.25 9.73 7.90
CA GLU A 163 -3.86 9.67 6.49
C GLU A 163 -2.47 9.04 6.32
N PRO A 164 -2.25 8.24 5.26
CA PRO A 164 -0.92 7.80 4.87
C PRO A 164 0.03 8.98 4.68
N HIS A 165 1.28 8.83 5.11
CA HIS A 165 2.30 9.86 4.97
C HIS A 165 3.51 9.39 4.18
N PHE A 166 4.27 10.32 3.62
CA PHE A 166 5.47 9.99 2.87
C PHE A 166 6.62 9.65 3.82
N VAL A 167 7.37 8.61 3.48
CA VAL A 167 8.60 8.23 4.17
C VAL A 167 9.76 8.31 3.19
N ILE A 168 10.80 9.06 3.56
CA ILE A 168 12.02 9.27 2.77
C ILE A 168 13.20 8.74 3.56
N GLY A 169 13.72 7.60 3.12
CA GLY A 169 14.94 7.00 3.64
C GLY A 169 16.15 7.51 2.88
N ILE A 170 17.13 8.05 3.59
CA ILE A 170 18.35 8.62 2.99
C ILE A 170 19.56 7.84 3.49
N THR A 171 20.46 7.50 2.57
CA THR A 171 21.82 7.06 2.85
C THR A 171 22.76 8.18 2.42
N LEU A 172 23.69 8.57 3.31
CA LEU A 172 24.70 9.59 3.03
C LEU A 172 26.02 8.98 2.55
N TYR A 173 26.81 9.74 1.79
CA TYR A 173 28.16 9.33 1.39
C TYR A 173 29.15 9.29 2.56
N ASN A 174 28.91 10.09 3.59
CA ASN A 174 29.76 10.17 4.78
C ASN A 174 28.98 9.77 6.04
N ASP A 175 29.69 9.73 7.17
CA ASP A 175 29.11 9.44 8.49
C ASP A 175 28.63 10.72 9.21
N LYS A 176 28.28 11.76 8.46
CA LYS A 176 27.62 12.93 9.06
C LYS A 176 26.19 12.58 9.43
N ASN A 177 25.68 13.21 10.47
CA ASN A 177 24.27 13.13 10.83
C ASN A 177 23.39 13.76 9.74
N LEU A 178 22.26 13.12 9.46
CA LEU A 178 21.28 13.62 8.50
C LEU A 178 20.60 14.90 9.00
N ASP A 179 20.75 16.01 8.26
CA ASP A 179 20.00 17.24 8.51
C ASP A 179 18.56 17.12 7.98
N ILE A 180 17.70 16.55 8.82
CA ILE A 180 16.26 16.36 8.54
C ILE A 180 15.56 17.69 8.27
N SER A 181 15.96 18.77 8.95
CA SER A 181 15.32 20.09 8.82
C SER A 181 15.55 20.67 7.43
N HIS A 182 16.79 20.58 6.94
CA HIS A 182 17.14 21.02 5.60
C HIS A 182 16.41 20.22 4.51
N VAL A 183 16.38 18.89 4.65
CA VAL A 183 15.64 18.02 3.71
C VAL A 183 14.15 18.37 3.69
N LYS A 184 13.53 18.55 4.86
CA LYS A 184 12.11 18.93 4.98
C LYS A 184 11.84 20.30 4.35
N LYS A 185 12.75 21.27 4.54
CA LYS A 185 12.65 22.60 3.92
C LYS A 185 12.66 22.49 2.39
N CYS A 186 13.52 21.65 1.81
CA CYS A 186 13.57 21.41 0.37
C CYS A 186 12.26 20.78 -0.15
N LEU A 187 11.71 19.78 0.55
CA LEU A 187 10.42 19.15 0.20
C LEU A 187 9.28 20.16 0.18
N ASN A 188 9.21 21.04 1.16
CA ASN A 188 8.20 22.11 1.27
C ASN A 188 8.31 23.18 0.18
N THR A 189 9.35 23.18 -0.66
CA THR A 189 9.41 24.07 -1.84
C THR A 189 8.59 23.56 -3.03
N VAL A 190 8.16 22.30 -2.99
CA VAL A 190 7.38 21.65 -4.06
C VAL A 190 6.05 21.15 -3.51
N PHE A 191 6.04 20.62 -2.30
CA PHE A 191 4.83 20.13 -1.63
C PHE A 191 4.22 21.18 -0.70
N TYR A 192 2.91 21.13 -0.54
CA TYR A 192 2.20 21.98 0.42
C TYR A 192 2.63 21.66 1.86
N LYS A 193 2.57 22.67 2.74
CA LYS A 193 2.99 22.55 4.16
C LYS A 193 2.25 21.49 4.97
N HIS A 194 1.03 21.11 4.56
CA HIS A 194 0.23 20.09 5.23
C HIS A 194 0.65 18.66 4.88
N VAL A 195 1.48 18.47 3.85
CA VAL A 195 1.99 17.14 3.47
C VAL A 195 2.99 16.67 4.54
N GLN A 196 2.70 15.52 5.13
CA GLN A 196 3.54 14.93 6.16
C GLN A 196 4.67 14.11 5.52
N PHE A 197 5.89 14.39 5.97
CA PHE A 197 7.10 13.67 5.60
C PHE A 197 7.78 13.15 6.86
N GLU A 198 8.00 11.85 6.89
CA GLU A 198 8.92 11.18 7.79
C GLU A 198 10.26 10.99 7.06
N ILE A 199 11.35 11.47 7.64
CA ILE A 199 12.67 11.41 7.04
C ILE A 199 13.55 10.59 7.97
N ILE A 200 14.14 9.52 7.45
CA ILE A 200 14.93 8.58 8.24
C ILE A 200 16.31 8.38 7.64
N ASP A 201 17.30 8.18 8.51
CA ASP A 201 18.63 7.72 8.09
C ASP A 201 18.62 6.20 7.98
N LEU A 202 18.84 5.69 6.77
CA LEU A 202 18.82 4.25 6.49
C LEU A 202 19.96 3.49 7.18
N LYS A 203 21.03 4.16 7.63
CA LYS A 203 22.08 3.50 8.43
C LYS A 203 21.60 3.06 9.81
N HIS A 204 20.61 3.76 10.37
CA HIS A 204 20.14 3.57 11.74
C HIS A 204 18.69 3.05 11.83
N ALA A 205 18.05 2.77 10.69
CA ALA A 205 16.63 2.47 10.62
C ALA A 205 16.25 1.00 10.87
N GLY A 206 17.23 0.09 11.04
CA GLY A 206 16.99 -1.34 11.33
C GLY A 206 15.97 -2.00 10.39
N GLU A 207 15.08 -2.84 10.94
CA GLU A 207 14.04 -3.57 10.19
C GLU A 207 13.08 -2.63 9.43
N TYR A 208 12.80 -1.44 9.98
CA TYR A 208 11.94 -0.44 9.34
C TYR A 208 12.59 0.12 8.06
N GLY A 209 13.90 0.36 8.09
CA GLY A 209 14.69 0.77 6.93
C GLY A 209 14.78 -0.32 5.86
N GLU A 210 14.97 -1.57 6.27
CA GLU A 210 14.99 -2.72 5.36
C GLU A 210 13.67 -2.88 4.60
N LYS A 211 12.54 -2.77 5.31
CA LYS A 211 11.20 -2.77 4.70
C LYS A 211 11.00 -1.61 3.72
N LEU A 212 11.52 -0.42 4.03
CA LEU A 212 11.46 0.73 3.12
C LEU A 212 12.27 0.49 1.84
N ILE A 213 13.44 -0.14 1.96
CA ILE A 213 14.29 -0.49 0.81
C ILE A 213 13.62 -1.55 -0.06
N GLU A 214 12.99 -2.57 0.54
CA GLU A 214 12.31 -3.65 -0.18
C GLU A 214 11.04 -3.16 -0.90
N GLN A 215 10.21 -2.36 -0.22
CA GLN A 215 8.85 -2.03 -0.65
C GLN A 215 8.75 -0.70 -1.39
N GLY A 216 9.67 0.24 -1.11
CA GLY A 216 9.66 1.59 -1.65
C GLY A 216 10.19 1.72 -3.08
N ASN A 217 10.31 2.98 -3.50
CA ASN A 217 10.96 3.36 -4.75
C ASN A 217 12.39 3.81 -4.48
N CYS A 218 13.36 3.15 -5.10
CA CYS A 218 14.73 3.68 -5.17
C CYS A 218 14.77 4.90 -6.10
N ILE A 219 15.41 5.95 -5.60
CA ILE A 219 15.79 7.19 -6.30
C ILE A 219 17.31 7.29 -6.18
N TYR A 220 17.98 7.42 -7.32
CA TYR A 220 19.41 7.79 -7.32
C TYR A 220 19.53 9.28 -7.00
N GLY A 221 20.38 9.58 -6.02
CA GLY A 221 20.85 10.93 -5.71
C GLY A 221 22.08 11.25 -6.55
#